data_AF-A0A973TQB9-F1
#
_entry.id   AF-A0A973TQB9-F1
#
_cell.length_a   1.000
_cell.length_b   1.000
_cell.length_c   1.000
_cell.angle_alpha   90.00
_cell.angle_beta   90.00
_cell.angle_gamma   90.00
#
_symmetry.space_group_name_H-M   'P 1'
#
loop_
_entity.id
_entity.type
_entity.pdbx_description
1 polymer ?
#
loop_
_entity_poly.entity_id
_entity_poly.type
_entity_poly.pdbx_seq_one_letter_code
_entity_poly.pdbx_strand_id
1 'polypeptide(L)' 'MINQGQCPKCGQRVLHVRIESAVATVDDAAKGRVMTFSCIHCHSVLGVQMDPRAKPRSKRQAPAEE' A
#
# COMPACT_ATOMS: atom_id res chain seq x y z
N MET A 1 -10.14 -22.26 -10.32
CA MET A 1 -9.73 -22.30 -8.90
C MET A 1 -8.77 -21.16 -8.66
N ILE A 2 -9.12 -20.20 -7.80
CA ILE A 2 -8.17 -19.17 -7.37
C ILE A 2 -7.20 -19.89 -6.42
N ASN A 3 -5.91 -19.89 -6.73
CA ASN A 3 -4.86 -20.47 -5.88
C ASN A 3 -4.72 -19.62 -4.60
N GLN A 4 -5.71 -19.72 -3.71
CA GLN A 4 -5.72 -19.04 -2.42
C GLN A 4 -4.53 -19.57 -1.62
N GLY A 5 -3.59 -18.67 -1.31
CA GLY A 5 -2.42 -19.01 -0.49
C GLY A 5 -1.16 -19.39 -1.26
N GLN A 6 -1.03 -19.12 -2.57
CA GLN A 6 0.27 -19.15 -3.25
C GLN A 6 0.63 -17.79 -3.84
N CYS A 7 1.92 -17.44 -3.74
CA CYS A 7 2.45 -16.24 -4.37
C CYS A 7 2.46 -16.44 -5.89
N PRO A 8 1.83 -15.55 -6.68
CA PRO A 8 1.81 -15.68 -8.14
C PRO A 8 3.19 -15.46 -8.77
N LYS A 9 4.14 -14.86 -8.05
CA LYS A 9 5.50 -14.58 -8.55
C LYS A 9 6.46 -15.73 -8.31
N CYS A 10 6.55 -16.25 -7.07
CA CYS A 10 7.52 -17.29 -6.73
C CYS A 10 6.92 -18.69 -6.52
N GLY A 11 5.59 -18.83 -6.59
CA GLY A 11 4.89 -20.11 -6.41
C GLY A 11 4.91 -20.65 -4.97
N GLN A 12 5.59 -19.98 -4.04
CA GLN A 12 5.63 -20.42 -2.64
C GLN A 12 4.30 -20.14 -1.93
N ARG A 13 3.98 -20.99 -0.95
CA ARG A 13 2.78 -20.85 -0.14
C ARG A 13 2.88 -19.60 0.74
N VAL A 14 1.84 -18.77 0.73
CA VAL A 14 1.74 -17.52 1.48
C VAL A 14 0.77 -17.73 2.64
N LEU A 15 1.32 -18.03 3.82
CA LEU A 15 0.58 -18.07 5.09
C LEU A 15 0.65 -16.74 5.85
N HIS A 16 1.78 -16.05 5.70
CA HIS A 16 2.03 -14.73 6.26
C HIS A 16 2.42 -13.75 5.16
N VAL A 17 2.03 -12.50 5.34
CA VAL A 17 2.39 -11.38 4.48
C VAL A 17 3.16 -10.35 5.26
N ARG A 18 4.13 -9.72 4.62
CA ARG A 18 4.85 -8.57 5.16
C ARG A 18 4.02 -7.32 4.89
N ILE A 19 3.65 -6.62 5.96
CA ILE A 19 2.83 -5.40 5.90
C ILE A 19 3.75 -4.20 6.03
N GLU A 20 3.70 -3.29 5.06
CA GLU A 20 4.48 -2.04 5.08
C GLU A 20 3.60 -0.84 4.75
N SER A 21 3.79 0.25 5.49
CA SER A 21 3.17 1.53 5.17
C SER A 21 3.93 2.23 4.05
N ALA A 22 3.22 2.62 2.99
CA ALA A 22 3.76 3.41 1.89
C ALA A 22 2.90 4.65 1.63
N VAL A 23 3.41 5.57 0.82
CA VAL A 23 2.65 6.72 0.32
C VAL A 23 2.36 6.47 -1.15
N ALA A 24 1.07 6.37 -1.49
CA ALA A 24 0.64 6.25 -2.87
C ALA A 24 0.14 7.60 -3.38
N THR A 25 0.42 7.88 -4.65
CA THR A 25 -0.15 9.01 -5.40
C THR A 25 -1.32 8.50 -6.22
N VAL A 26 -2.50 9.08 -6.02
CA VAL A 26 -3.69 8.85 -6.84
C VAL A 26 -3.94 10.12 -7.67
N ASP A 27 -4.03 9.96 -9.00
CA ASP A 27 -4.35 11.00 -9.98
C ASP A 27 -3.53 12.30 -9.81
N ASP A 28 -2.21 12.15 -9.65
CA ASP A 28 -1.19 13.23 -9.53
C ASP A 28 -1.37 14.28 -8.41
N ALA A 29 -2.50 14.26 -7.69
CA ALA A 29 -2.86 15.29 -6.71
C ALA A 29 -2.99 14.76 -5.28
N ALA A 30 -3.36 13.48 -5.09
CA ALA A 30 -3.67 12.94 -3.78
C ALA A 30 -2.56 11.99 -3.29
N LYS A 31 -1.77 12.44 -2.31
CA LYS A 31 -0.84 11.59 -1.55
C LYS A 31 -1.58 10.95 -0.37
N GLY A 32 -1.89 9.67 -0.47
CA GLY A 32 -2.54 8.88 0.58
C GLY A 32 -1.58 7.89 1.23
N ARG A 33 -1.75 7.61 2.53
CA ARG A 33 -1.06 6.47 3.16
C ARG A 33 -1.78 5.19 2.80
N VAL A 34 -1.00 4.22 2.35
CA VAL A 34 -1.47 2.87 2.02
C VAL A 34 -0.69 1.85 2.83
N MET A 35 -1.33 0.72 3.09
CA MET A 35 -0.67 -0.49 3.54
C MET A 35 -0.47 -1.42 2.35
N THR A 36 0.76 -1.88 2.19
CA THR A 36 1.13 -2.86 1.16
C THR A 36 1.31 -4.21 1.83
N PHE A 37 0.78 -5.25 1.19
CA PHE A 37 0.92 -6.64 1.61
C PHE A 37 1.86 -7.33 0.63
N SER A 38 3.03 -7.73 1.09
CA SER A 38 4.06 -8.36 0.25
C SER A 38 4.34 -9.80 0.68
N CYS A 39 4.77 -10.61 -0.28
CA CYS A 39 5.25 -11.96 0.00
C CYS A 39 6.51 -11.89 0.87
N ILE A 40 6.57 -12.69 1.94
CA ILE A 40 7.75 -12.73 2.83
C ILE A 40 9.00 -13.33 2.15
N HIS A 41 8.81 -14.07 1.05
CA HIS A 41 9.89 -14.82 0.41
C HIS A 41 10.54 -14.08 -0.77
N CYS A 42 9.74 -13.41 -1.59
CA CYS A 42 10.23 -12.71 -2.78
C CYS A 42 9.87 -11.22 -2.81
N HIS A 43 9.24 -10.72 -1.74
CA HIS A 43 8.82 -9.32 -1.56
C HIS A 43 7.93 -8.76 -2.67
N SER A 44 7.30 -9.61 -3.47
CA SER A 44 6.29 -9.18 -4.42
C SER A 44 5.09 -8.61 -3.69
N VAL A 45 4.62 -7.44 -4.11
CA VAL A 45 3.34 -6.88 -3.64
C VAL A 45 2.21 -7.78 -4.12
N LEU A 46 1.42 -8.28 -3.17
CA LEU A 46 0.25 -9.13 -3.38
C LEU A 46 -1.06 -8.35 -3.26
N GLY A 47 -1.03 -7.23 -2.54
CA GLY A 47 -2.17 -6.34 -2.39
C GLY A 47 -1.78 -4.99 -1.81
N VAL A 48 -2.65 -4.00 -2.02
CA VAL A 48 -2.54 -2.67 -1.46
C VAL A 48 -3.90 -2.29 -0.90
N GLN A 49 -3.93 -1.71 0.29
CA GLN A 49 -5.13 -1.22 0.93
C GLN A 49 -4.90 0.22 1.39
N MET A 50 -5.87 1.09 1.15
CA MET A 50 -5.87 2.43 1.74
C MET A 50 -5.92 2.30 3.26
N ASP A 51 -5.06 3.00 3.98
CA ASP A 51 -5.10 2.97 5.44
C ASP A 51 -6.37 3.72 5.91
N PRO A 52 -7.38 3.02 6.47
CA PRO A 52 -8.65 3.65 6.84
C PRO A 52 -8.50 4.60 8.02
N ARG A 53 -7.37 4.53 8.76
CA ARG A 53 -7.06 5.43 9.87
C ARG A 53 -6.21 6.62 9.45
N ALA A 54 -5.75 6.66 8.20
CA ALA A 54 -5.04 7.82 7.68
C ALA A 54 -6.03 8.99 7.56
N LYS A 55 -6.00 9.90 8.53
CA LYS A 55 -6.68 11.20 8.41
C LYS A 55 -6.23 11.85 7.09
N PRO A 56 -7.16 12.39 6.27
CA PRO A 56 -6.76 13.16 5.09
C PRO A 56 -5.74 14.19 5.53
N ARG A 57 -4.55 14.20 4.91
CA ARG A 57 -3.53 15.19 5.23
C ARG A 57 -4.17 16.56 4.95
N SER A 58 -4.31 17.39 5.98
CA SER A 58 -4.78 18.76 5.76
C SER A 58 -3.86 19.37 4.72
N LYS A 59 -4.44 19.89 3.63
CA LYS A 59 -3.70 20.75 2.71
C LYS A 59 -3.22 21.91 3.58
N ARG A 60 -1.94 21.94 3.94
CA ARG A 60 -1.33 23.17 4.46
C ARG A 60 -1.61 24.20 3.36
N GLN A 61 -2.46 25.19 3.66
CA GLN A 61 -2.48 26.40 2.84
C GLN A 61 -1.03 26.90 2.81
N ALA A 62 -0.51 27.09 1.60
CA ALA A 62 0.72 27.85 1.45
C ALA A 62 0.50 29.19 2.18
N PRO A 63 1.49 29.69 2.95
CA PRO A 63 1.38 31.02 3.52
C PRO A 63 1.07 31.99 2.38
N ALA A 64 0.04 32.83 2.56
CA ALA A 64 -0.22 33.92 1.64
C ALA A 64 1.01 34.82 1.66
N GLU A 65 1.73 34.89 0.54
CA GLU A 65 2.69 35.97 0.31
C GLU A 65 1.88 37.28 0.26
N GLU A 66 2.25 38.21 1.14
CA GLU A 66 1.76 39.59 1.24
C GLU A 66 1.99 40.41 -0.03
#